data_AF-A0A9X4EFG1-F1
#
_entry.id   AF-A0A9X4EFG1-F1
#
_cell.length_a   1.000
_cell.length_b   1.000
_cell.length_c   1.000
_cell.angle_alpha   90.00
_cell.angle_beta   90.00
_cell.angle_gamma   90.00
#
_symmetry.space_group_name_H-M   'P 1'
#
loop_
_entity.id
_entity.type
_entity.pdbx_description
1 polymer ?
#
loop_
_entity_poly.entity_id
_entity_poly.type
_entity_poly.pdbx_seq_one_letter_code
_entity_poly.pdbx_strand_id
1 'polypeptide(L)'
;MRLKATMAGLVAALALPLAGLAKETPRGELTTALAALSHADEMDGRGPAVEARDGYMFVQCRRMPHEASVTCEATGPRGQPWMRHPLTKERRAALKELGFAADRKTGNFIDRLDVPPSAQALADLMIAALVRGYGSDEADIRVDTGSFPAVACPPRYPAGGQFGGEVIARDRGLGAPVEGCEVKAVKAEALASSRLPRPLPVAPMGAGDAQDVMESNVAALTDAVGWLMDGTPTGTRVASFDWGDLFIRCLKPRDPVVVCEVESAEENPNLRHILTPAVGRKLQAMGFREPGYTMNYSRRFAADKAKTPEAVKVLAQAAMEAFGGYVLLPLDVKRYVSAGA
;
A
#
# COMPACT_ATOMS: atom_id res chain seq x y z
N MET A 1 -46.83 -59.41 32.20
CA MET A 1 -45.69 -58.86 31.43
C MET A 1 -46.17 -57.57 30.78
N ARG A 2 -45.87 -56.44 31.41
CA ARG A 2 -44.79 -55.48 31.06
C ARG A 2 -45.15 -54.58 29.86
N LEU A 3 -45.48 -53.33 30.22
CA LEU A 3 -45.41 -52.11 29.41
C LEU A 3 -44.19 -52.11 28.46
N LYS A 4 -44.36 -51.45 27.31
CA LYS A 4 -43.48 -50.34 26.88
C LYS A 4 -44.20 -49.50 25.82
N ALA A 5 -44.58 -48.30 26.23
CA ALA A 5 -44.91 -47.19 25.35
C ALA A 5 -43.60 -46.59 24.81
N THR A 6 -43.58 -46.25 23.52
CA THR A 6 -42.51 -45.44 22.93
C THR A 6 -43.17 -44.23 22.29
N MET A 7 -43.13 -43.11 23.03
CA MET A 7 -43.28 -41.76 22.48
C MET A 7 -42.07 -41.47 21.60
N ALA A 8 -42.29 -41.13 20.33
CA ALA A 8 -41.32 -40.42 19.52
C ALA A 8 -41.89 -39.02 19.26
N GLY A 9 -41.41 -38.06 20.04
CA GLY A 9 -41.72 -36.64 19.87
C GLY A 9 -41.01 -36.10 18.62
N LEU A 10 -41.79 -35.43 17.77
CA LEU A 10 -41.31 -34.68 16.62
C LEU A 10 -40.73 -33.34 17.15
N VAL A 11 -39.41 -33.25 17.27
CA VAL A 11 -38.73 -31.97 17.53
C VAL A 11 -38.53 -31.29 16.17
N ALA A 12 -39.35 -30.29 15.88
CA ALA A 12 -39.14 -29.38 14.76
C ALA A 12 -37.92 -28.52 15.08
N ALA A 13 -36.78 -28.84 14.45
CA ALA A 13 -35.62 -27.97 14.44
C ALA A 13 -35.94 -26.75 13.57
N LEU A 14 -36.16 -25.61 14.22
CA LEU A 14 -36.14 -24.28 13.60
C LEU A 14 -34.74 -24.05 13.01
N ALA A 15 -34.61 -24.28 11.71
CA ALA A 15 -33.47 -23.83 10.92
C ALA A 15 -33.54 -22.30 10.79
N LEU A 16 -32.83 -21.60 11.66
CA LEU A 16 -32.45 -20.21 11.42
C LEU A 16 -31.47 -20.19 10.24
N PRO A 17 -31.72 -19.42 9.17
CA PRO A 17 -30.71 -19.23 8.16
C PRO A 17 -29.61 -18.38 8.78
N LEU A 18 -28.43 -18.97 8.95
CA LEU A 18 -27.17 -18.24 8.99
C LEU A 18 -27.02 -17.52 7.66
N ALA A 19 -27.63 -16.33 7.56
CA ALA A 19 -27.26 -15.36 6.55
C ALA A 19 -25.80 -14.99 6.85
N GLY A 20 -24.87 -15.66 6.16
CA GLY A 20 -23.53 -15.17 6.05
C GLY A 20 -23.63 -13.74 5.52
N LEU A 21 -23.17 -12.77 6.30
CA LEU A 21 -22.91 -11.42 5.83
C LEU A 21 -21.94 -11.56 4.67
N ALA A 22 -22.47 -11.58 3.44
CA ALA A 22 -21.66 -11.48 2.25
C ALA A 22 -20.89 -10.17 2.39
N LYS A 23 -19.56 -10.28 2.45
CA LYS A 23 -18.70 -9.11 2.52
C LYS A 23 -19.05 -8.22 1.32
N GLU A 24 -19.45 -6.98 1.60
CA GLU A 24 -19.85 -6.04 0.57
C GLU A 24 -18.70 -5.89 -0.45
N THR A 25 -19.03 -5.92 -1.73
CA THR A 25 -18.01 -5.74 -2.78
C THR A 25 -17.44 -4.33 -2.69
N PRO A 26 -16.16 -4.08 -3.05
CA PRO A 26 -15.57 -2.75 -3.04
C PRO A 26 -16.42 -1.70 -3.78
N ARG A 27 -17.11 -2.11 -4.85
CA ARG A 27 -18.05 -1.25 -5.59
C ARG A 27 -19.26 -0.80 -4.78
N GLY A 28 -19.88 -1.70 -4.01
CA GLY A 28 -21.03 -1.37 -3.16
C GLY A 28 -20.66 -0.41 -2.04
N GLU A 29 -19.54 -0.70 -1.37
CA GLU A 29 -18.97 0.16 -0.32
C GLU A 29 -18.63 1.55 -0.88
N LEU A 30 -18.00 1.60 -2.06
CA LEU A 30 -17.62 2.85 -2.71
C LEU A 30 -18.83 3.67 -3.18
N THR A 31 -19.86 3.04 -3.77
CA THR A 31 -21.10 3.72 -4.15
C THR A 31 -21.78 4.34 -2.93
N THR A 32 -21.84 3.61 -1.82
CA THR A 32 -22.42 4.12 -0.55
C THR A 32 -21.60 5.31 -0.02
N ALA A 33 -20.28 5.19 0.01
CA ALA A 33 -19.39 6.27 0.44
C ALA A 33 -19.51 7.52 -0.43
N LEU A 34 -19.58 7.35 -1.76
CA LEU A 34 -19.67 8.45 -2.72
C LEU A 34 -21.01 9.18 -2.68
N ALA A 35 -22.08 8.54 -2.21
CA ALA A 35 -23.35 9.22 -1.96
C ALA A 35 -23.19 10.36 -0.92
N ALA A 36 -22.23 10.26 0.01
CA ALA A 36 -21.97 11.35 0.96
C ALA A 36 -21.50 12.64 0.27
N LEU A 37 -20.92 12.56 -0.94
CA LEU A 37 -20.52 13.76 -1.69
C LEU A 37 -21.71 14.63 -2.08
N SER A 38 -22.91 14.09 -2.28
CA SER A 38 -24.09 14.92 -2.61
C SER A 38 -24.54 15.81 -1.46
N HIS A 39 -24.17 15.48 -0.22
CA HIS A 39 -24.54 16.19 1.00
C HIS A 39 -23.43 17.13 1.52
N ALA A 40 -22.47 17.50 0.67
CA ALA A 40 -21.35 18.36 1.07
C ALA A 40 -21.79 19.74 1.58
N ASP A 41 -22.93 20.26 1.12
CA ASP A 41 -23.54 21.51 1.57
C ASP A 41 -24.11 21.44 3.00
N GLU A 42 -24.38 20.24 3.51
CA GLU A 42 -24.83 19.99 4.88
C GLU A 42 -23.66 19.87 5.87
N MET A 43 -22.43 19.80 5.38
CA MET A 43 -21.23 19.62 6.19
C MET A 43 -20.67 20.97 6.66
N ASP A 44 -21.00 21.36 7.88
CA ASP A 44 -20.64 22.62 8.54
C ASP A 44 -19.15 22.98 8.39
N GLY A 45 -18.83 23.82 7.40
CA GLY A 45 -17.47 24.26 7.10
C GLY A 45 -16.48 23.15 6.73
N ARG A 46 -16.95 21.98 6.28
CA ARG A 46 -16.10 20.84 5.87
C ARG A 46 -16.54 20.23 4.55
N GLY A 47 -15.58 19.76 3.74
CA GLY A 47 -15.88 18.97 2.54
C GLY A 47 -15.66 17.47 2.76
N PRO A 48 -16.49 16.59 2.18
CA PRO A 48 -16.27 15.16 2.18
C PRO A 48 -15.24 14.74 1.12
N ALA A 49 -14.46 13.70 1.43
CA ALA A 49 -13.55 13.02 0.53
C ALA A 49 -13.74 11.50 0.66
N VAL A 50 -13.69 10.82 -0.47
CA VAL A 50 -13.75 9.37 -0.58
C VAL A 50 -12.54 8.91 -1.38
N GLU A 51 -11.83 7.93 -0.88
CA GLU A 51 -10.65 7.36 -1.52
C GLU A 51 -10.87 5.87 -1.79
N ALA A 52 -10.54 5.45 -3.00
CA ALA A 52 -10.34 4.06 -3.34
C ALA A 52 -8.84 3.85 -3.56
N ARG A 53 -8.26 2.80 -2.96
CA ARG A 53 -6.82 2.54 -3.07
C ARG A 53 -6.47 1.07 -3.11
N ASP A 54 -5.36 0.77 -3.77
CA ASP A 54 -4.67 -0.50 -3.76
C ASP A 54 -3.19 -0.23 -3.44
N GLY A 55 -2.81 -0.40 -2.18
CA GLY A 55 -1.49 -0.02 -1.70
C GLY A 55 -1.29 1.50 -1.69
N TYR A 56 -0.32 2.00 -2.45
CA TYR A 56 -0.03 3.43 -2.69
C TYR A 56 -0.67 3.98 -3.98
N MET A 57 -1.36 3.13 -4.74
CA MET A 57 -2.13 3.55 -5.93
C MET A 57 -3.51 3.95 -5.44
N PHE A 58 -3.91 5.21 -5.65
CA PHE A 58 -5.18 5.72 -5.16
C PHE A 58 -5.92 6.55 -6.21
N VAL A 59 -7.23 6.65 -6.00
CA VAL A 59 -8.11 7.64 -6.58
C VAL A 59 -8.92 8.25 -5.45
N GLN A 60 -8.89 9.58 -5.31
CA GLN A 60 -9.60 10.30 -4.27
C GLN A 60 -10.56 11.30 -4.91
N CYS A 61 -11.85 11.17 -4.64
CA CYS A 61 -12.89 12.10 -5.08
C CYS A 61 -13.37 12.94 -3.90
N ARG A 62 -13.51 14.24 -4.12
CA ARG A 62 -13.95 15.21 -3.10
C ARG A 62 -14.92 16.23 -3.66
N ARG A 63 -15.70 16.84 -2.78
CA ARG A 63 -16.53 18.00 -3.08
C ARG A 63 -16.37 19.07 -2.00
N MET A 64 -16.25 20.33 -2.41
CA MET A 64 -16.30 21.46 -1.47
C MET A 64 -17.78 21.83 -1.21
N PRO A 65 -18.16 22.27 -0.01
CA PRO A 65 -19.54 22.71 0.28
C PRO A 65 -20.05 23.81 -0.67
N HIS A 66 -19.15 24.68 -1.13
CA HIS A 66 -19.47 25.81 -2.00
C HIS A 66 -19.27 25.51 -3.50
N GLU A 67 -18.90 24.27 -3.87
CA GLU A 67 -18.71 23.87 -5.26
C GLU A 67 -19.76 22.84 -5.68
N ALA A 68 -20.36 23.06 -6.86
CA ALA A 68 -21.23 22.07 -7.50
C ALA A 68 -20.42 20.90 -8.09
N SER A 69 -19.14 21.13 -8.41
CA SER A 69 -18.27 20.14 -9.04
C SER A 69 -17.68 19.14 -8.05
N VAL A 70 -17.54 17.89 -8.48
CA VAL A 70 -16.69 16.90 -7.83
C VAL A 70 -15.31 16.93 -8.49
N THR A 71 -14.25 16.90 -7.68
CA THR A 71 -12.87 16.75 -8.18
C THR A 71 -12.36 15.38 -7.78
N CYS A 72 -11.93 14.59 -8.76
CA CYS A 72 -11.27 13.30 -8.56
C CYS A 72 -9.79 13.41 -8.91
N GLU A 73 -8.94 12.81 -8.09
CA GLU A 73 -7.48 12.85 -8.23
C GLU A 73 -6.91 11.44 -8.15
N ALA A 74 -6.11 11.07 -9.14
CA ALA A 74 -5.46 9.78 -9.24
C ALA A 74 -3.94 9.94 -9.17
N THR A 75 -3.26 9.07 -8.43
CA THR A 75 -1.81 9.14 -8.16
C THR A 75 -0.96 9.25 -9.44
N GLY A 76 -0.01 10.19 -9.48
CA GLY A 76 0.89 10.34 -10.63
C GLY A 76 2.37 10.24 -10.28
N PRO A 77 3.26 10.15 -11.29
CA PRO A 77 4.67 9.78 -11.08
C PRO A 77 5.56 10.94 -10.65
N ARG A 78 5.05 12.18 -10.65
CA ARG A 78 5.84 13.36 -10.28
C ARG A 78 5.72 13.56 -8.78
N GLY A 79 6.87 13.48 -8.09
CA GLY A 79 6.92 13.48 -6.63
C GLY A 79 6.67 12.11 -5.99
N GLN A 80 6.31 11.10 -6.78
CA GLN A 80 6.05 9.72 -6.35
C GLN A 80 6.71 8.76 -7.33
N PRO A 81 8.06 8.66 -7.33
CA PRO A 81 8.81 8.01 -8.40
C PRO A 81 8.49 6.52 -8.58
N TRP A 82 8.12 5.80 -7.53
CA TRP A 82 7.67 4.39 -7.60
C TRP A 82 6.45 4.20 -8.51
N MET A 83 5.63 5.24 -8.73
CA MET A 83 4.45 5.14 -9.60
C MET A 83 4.79 5.02 -11.08
N ARG A 84 6.06 5.21 -11.49
CA ARG A 84 6.50 5.00 -12.88
C ARG A 84 6.35 3.55 -13.33
N HIS A 85 6.43 2.60 -12.40
CA HIS A 85 6.29 1.17 -12.66
C HIS A 85 4.84 0.79 -13.02
N PRO A 86 3.82 1.10 -12.18
CA PRO A 86 2.44 0.81 -12.53
C PRO A 86 1.90 1.75 -13.62
N LEU A 87 2.41 2.96 -13.82
CA LEU A 87 1.91 3.89 -14.84
C LEU A 87 2.66 3.76 -16.17
N THR A 88 2.45 2.67 -16.90
CA THR A 88 2.96 2.52 -18.28
C THR A 88 2.35 3.56 -19.24
N LYS A 89 2.86 3.64 -20.47
CA LYS A 89 2.31 4.56 -21.48
C LYS A 89 0.83 4.27 -21.76
N GLU A 90 0.49 3.00 -21.88
CA GLU A 90 -0.85 2.48 -22.15
C GLU A 90 -1.78 2.79 -20.98
N ARG A 91 -1.31 2.57 -19.76
CA ARG A 91 -2.08 2.83 -18.54
C ARG A 91 -2.34 4.32 -18.30
N ARG A 92 -1.37 5.19 -18.59
CA ARG A 92 -1.59 6.65 -18.61
C ARG A 92 -2.58 7.08 -19.69
N ALA A 93 -2.57 6.42 -20.85
CA ALA A 93 -3.57 6.67 -21.88
C ALA A 93 -4.98 6.24 -21.42
N ALA A 94 -5.09 5.11 -20.72
CA ALA A 94 -6.36 4.68 -20.13
C ALA A 94 -6.91 5.67 -19.10
N LEU A 95 -6.07 6.24 -18.23
CA LEU A 95 -6.49 7.33 -17.32
C LEU A 95 -7.00 8.56 -18.09
N LYS A 96 -6.32 8.92 -19.18
CA LYS A 96 -6.74 10.03 -20.06
C LYS A 96 -8.08 9.76 -20.75
N GLU A 97 -8.30 8.54 -21.23
CA GLU A 97 -9.58 8.12 -21.82
C GLU A 97 -10.74 8.17 -20.82
N LEU A 98 -10.44 7.98 -19.52
CA LEU A 98 -11.41 8.11 -18.43
C LEU A 98 -11.72 9.56 -18.05
N GLY A 99 -11.02 10.55 -18.63
CA GLY A 99 -11.24 11.98 -18.37
C GLY A 99 -10.13 12.65 -17.55
N PHE A 100 -9.22 11.89 -16.95
CA PHE A 100 -8.17 12.47 -16.11
C PHE A 100 -7.09 13.19 -16.93
N ALA A 101 -6.73 14.40 -16.49
CA ALA A 101 -5.65 15.20 -17.06
C ALA A 101 -4.46 15.29 -16.09
N ALA A 102 -3.23 15.18 -16.60
CA ALA A 102 -2.04 15.33 -15.76
C ALA A 102 -1.92 16.76 -15.23
N ASP A 103 -1.90 16.92 -13.91
CA ASP A 103 -1.65 18.20 -13.24
C ASP A 103 -0.15 18.38 -12.97
N ARG A 104 0.37 19.53 -13.38
CA ARG A 104 1.80 19.84 -13.22
C ARG A 104 2.17 20.27 -11.80
N LYS A 105 1.20 20.76 -11.03
CA LYS A 105 1.44 21.27 -9.67
C LYS A 105 1.57 20.13 -8.67
N THR A 106 0.58 19.24 -8.64
CA THR A 106 0.57 18.09 -7.72
C THR A 106 1.37 16.92 -8.25
N GLY A 107 1.44 16.78 -9.59
CA GLY A 107 2.05 15.62 -10.23
C GLY A 107 1.11 14.43 -10.41
N ASN A 108 -0.14 14.55 -9.95
CA ASN A 108 -1.22 13.58 -10.10
C ASN A 108 -2.04 13.82 -11.38
N PHE A 109 -2.99 12.94 -11.65
CA PHE A 109 -3.99 13.14 -12.68
C PHE A 109 -5.30 13.61 -12.05
N ILE A 110 -5.91 14.65 -12.59
CA ILE A 110 -7.11 15.28 -12.04
C ILE A 110 -8.23 15.23 -13.08
N ASP A 111 -9.43 14.86 -12.64
CA ASP A 111 -10.67 15.05 -13.37
C ASP A 111 -11.61 15.93 -12.55
N ARG A 112 -12.20 16.94 -13.19
CA ARG A 112 -13.14 17.86 -12.56
C ARG A 112 -14.48 17.73 -13.27
N LEU A 113 -15.46 17.22 -12.53
CA LEU A 113 -16.79 16.90 -13.01
C LEU A 113 -17.74 18.03 -12.57
N ASP A 114 -17.94 19.01 -13.45
CA ASP A 114 -18.78 20.19 -13.18
C ASP A 114 -20.25 19.82 -12.93
N VAL A 115 -20.73 18.78 -13.62
CA VAL A 115 -21.99 18.10 -13.31
C VAL A 115 -21.62 16.69 -12.83
N PRO A 116 -21.57 16.46 -11.50
CA PRO A 116 -21.19 15.16 -10.97
C PRO A 116 -22.16 14.08 -11.47
N PRO A 117 -21.65 12.93 -11.95
CA PRO A 117 -22.51 11.81 -12.31
C PRO A 117 -23.06 11.15 -11.03
N SER A 118 -23.88 10.11 -11.19
CA SER A 118 -24.41 9.37 -10.03
C SER A 118 -23.26 8.77 -9.20
N ALA A 119 -23.53 8.50 -7.91
CA ALA A 119 -22.54 7.85 -7.03
C ALA A 119 -22.03 6.52 -7.61
N GLN A 120 -22.90 5.75 -8.28
CA GLN A 120 -22.51 4.51 -8.96
C GLN A 120 -21.54 4.78 -10.12
N ALA A 121 -21.79 5.80 -10.93
CA ALA A 121 -20.91 6.15 -12.05
C ALA A 121 -19.55 6.70 -11.56
N LEU A 122 -19.53 7.44 -10.44
CA LEU A 122 -18.28 7.83 -9.77
C LEU A 122 -17.53 6.60 -9.24
N ALA A 123 -18.22 5.63 -8.64
CA ALA A 123 -17.61 4.40 -8.16
C ALA A 123 -16.99 3.60 -9.32
N ASP A 124 -17.72 3.48 -10.43
CA ASP A 124 -17.25 2.82 -11.65
C ASP A 124 -16.03 3.55 -12.24
N LEU A 125 -16.00 4.89 -12.22
CA LEU A 125 -14.86 5.70 -12.65
C LEU A 125 -13.61 5.41 -11.79
N MET A 126 -13.75 5.44 -10.46
CA MET A 126 -12.65 5.20 -9.52
C MET A 126 -12.09 3.77 -9.65
N ILE A 127 -12.95 2.76 -9.74
CA ILE A 127 -12.54 1.37 -9.97
C ILE A 127 -11.88 1.23 -11.33
N ALA A 128 -12.45 1.80 -12.40
CA ALA A 128 -11.85 1.76 -13.73
C ALA A 128 -10.48 2.43 -13.76
N ALA A 129 -10.29 3.53 -13.04
CA ALA A 129 -8.99 4.18 -12.91
C ALA A 129 -7.97 3.28 -12.17
N LEU A 130 -8.35 2.58 -11.09
CA LEU A 130 -7.49 1.62 -10.39
C LEU A 130 -7.13 0.41 -11.28
N VAL A 131 -8.14 -0.25 -11.86
CA VAL A 131 -7.97 -1.47 -12.64
C VAL A 131 -7.27 -1.18 -13.98
N ARG A 132 -7.74 -0.20 -14.76
CA ARG A 132 -7.17 0.10 -16.09
C ARG A 132 -5.94 1.00 -16.03
N GLY A 133 -5.92 1.95 -15.09
CA GLY A 133 -4.85 2.92 -14.93
C GLY A 133 -3.66 2.41 -14.12
N TYR A 134 -3.85 1.41 -13.25
CA TYR A 134 -2.75 0.87 -12.43
C TYR A 134 -2.64 -0.66 -12.46
N GLY A 135 -3.61 -1.36 -13.07
CA GLY A 135 -3.60 -2.82 -13.13
C GLY A 135 -3.94 -3.47 -11.79
N SER A 136 -4.66 -2.77 -10.92
CA SER A 136 -5.14 -3.33 -9.65
C SER A 136 -6.15 -4.45 -9.87
N ASP A 137 -6.19 -5.39 -8.94
CA ASP A 137 -7.30 -6.34 -8.82
C ASP A 137 -8.44 -5.66 -8.05
N GLU A 138 -9.67 -5.70 -8.58
CA GLU A 138 -10.84 -5.11 -7.93
C GLU A 138 -11.02 -5.66 -6.51
N ALA A 139 -10.67 -6.94 -6.26
CA ALA A 139 -10.80 -7.57 -4.95
C ALA A 139 -9.79 -7.05 -3.90
N ASP A 140 -8.70 -6.40 -4.32
CA ASP A 140 -7.67 -5.82 -3.45
C ASP A 140 -7.95 -4.35 -3.09
N ILE A 141 -8.92 -3.70 -3.76
CA ILE A 141 -9.28 -2.30 -3.54
C ILE A 141 -9.89 -2.11 -2.15
N ARG A 142 -9.42 -1.08 -1.45
CA ARG A 142 -9.94 -0.61 -0.17
C ARG A 142 -10.58 0.75 -0.34
N VAL A 143 -11.65 0.99 0.41
CA VAL A 143 -12.36 2.26 0.44
C VAL A 143 -12.10 2.92 1.78
N ASP A 144 -11.76 4.21 1.74
CA ASP A 144 -11.63 5.05 2.92
C ASP A 144 -12.46 6.32 2.72
N THR A 145 -13.06 6.82 3.80
CA THR A 145 -13.79 8.08 3.81
C THR A 145 -13.16 9.04 4.79
N GLY A 146 -13.26 10.33 4.50
CA GLY A 146 -12.85 11.34 5.45
C GLY A 146 -13.38 12.72 5.07
N SER A 147 -12.97 13.71 5.85
CA SER A 147 -13.39 15.08 5.65
C SER A 147 -12.27 16.08 5.89
N PHE A 148 -12.36 17.24 5.26
CA PHE A 148 -11.33 18.27 5.30
C PHE A 148 -11.97 19.66 5.50
N PRO A 149 -11.25 20.67 6.00
CA PRO A 149 -11.81 22.02 6.16
C PRO A 149 -12.22 22.62 4.82
N ALA A 150 -13.39 23.26 4.75
CA ALA A 150 -13.93 23.88 3.54
C ALA A 150 -13.20 25.20 3.19
N VAL A 151 -11.92 25.09 2.87
CA VAL A 151 -11.08 26.19 2.40
C VAL A 151 -10.83 26.05 0.90
N ALA A 152 -10.73 27.18 0.17
CA ALA A 152 -10.55 27.19 -1.29
C ALA A 152 -9.38 26.30 -1.77
N CYS A 153 -8.36 26.14 -0.93
CA CYS A 153 -7.27 25.18 -1.09
C CYS A 153 -7.23 24.21 0.10
N PRO A 154 -7.86 23.03 0.02
CA PRO A 154 -7.71 22.05 1.08
C PRO A 154 -6.22 21.65 1.23
N PRO A 155 -5.72 21.43 2.47
CA PRO A 155 -4.34 21.01 2.69
C PRO A 155 -4.02 19.69 1.97
N ARG A 156 -2.83 19.63 1.39
CA ARG A 156 -2.36 18.50 0.58
C ARG A 156 -0.99 18.02 1.03
N TYR A 157 -0.69 16.76 0.73
CA TYR A 157 0.68 16.27 0.78
C TYR A 157 1.56 16.96 -0.27
N PRO A 158 2.77 17.43 0.10
CA PRO A 158 3.67 18.06 -0.86
C PRO A 158 4.18 17.04 -1.89
N ALA A 159 4.47 17.53 -3.10
CA ALA A 159 5.16 16.74 -4.11
C ALA A 159 6.53 16.27 -3.58
N GLY A 160 6.83 14.97 -3.70
CA GLY A 160 8.04 14.35 -3.15
C GLY A 160 7.79 13.52 -1.89
N GLY A 161 6.59 13.60 -1.29
CA GLY A 161 6.15 12.70 -0.23
C GLY A 161 5.45 11.45 -0.76
N GLN A 162 5.22 10.47 0.13
CA GLN A 162 4.62 9.17 -0.20
C GLN A 162 3.20 9.25 -0.83
N PHE A 163 2.50 10.37 -0.65
CA PHE A 163 1.12 10.58 -1.10
C PHE A 163 0.94 11.94 -1.79
N GLY A 164 1.98 12.42 -2.48
CA GLY A 164 2.01 13.77 -3.07
C GLY A 164 0.71 14.14 -3.80
N GLY A 165 0.17 15.33 -3.52
CA GLY A 165 -1.04 15.86 -4.15
C GLY A 165 -2.37 15.49 -3.50
N GLU A 166 -2.46 14.39 -2.74
CA GLU A 166 -3.68 13.95 -2.04
C GLU A 166 -4.16 14.97 -0.99
N VAL A 167 -5.48 15.15 -0.83
CA VAL A 167 -6.04 15.98 0.26
C VAL A 167 -5.97 15.24 1.58
N ILE A 168 -5.48 15.92 2.62
CA ILE A 168 -5.37 15.37 3.96
C ILE A 168 -6.74 15.41 4.65
N ALA A 169 -7.37 14.25 4.80
CA ALA A 169 -8.53 14.10 5.68
C ALA A 169 -8.08 14.21 7.14
N ARG A 170 -8.67 15.14 7.93
CA ARG A 170 -8.28 15.34 9.35
C ARG A 170 -8.61 14.14 10.25
N ASP A 171 -9.35 13.18 9.71
CA ASP A 171 -9.78 11.98 10.41
C ASP A 171 -8.71 10.86 10.29
N ARG A 172 -7.70 11.04 9.42
CA ARG A 172 -6.43 10.28 9.39
C ARG A 172 -5.42 11.05 10.24
N GLY A 173 -4.98 10.48 11.37
CA GLY A 173 -4.19 11.12 12.42
C GLY A 173 -2.85 11.73 11.99
N LEU A 174 -2.88 12.89 11.33
CA LEU A 174 -1.72 13.63 10.86
C LEU A 174 -1.74 15.05 11.44
N GLY A 175 -0.56 15.55 11.77
CA GLY A 175 -0.34 16.83 12.44
C GLY A 175 -1.00 18.03 11.73
N ALA A 176 -1.24 19.09 12.48
CA ALA A 176 -2.03 20.25 12.05
C ALA A 176 -1.53 20.86 10.72
N PRO A 177 -2.41 21.05 9.72
CA PRO A 177 -2.05 21.72 8.48
C PRO A 177 -1.76 23.21 8.74
N VAL A 178 -0.75 23.75 8.06
CA VAL A 178 -0.46 25.20 8.03
C VAL A 178 -1.27 25.83 6.89
N GLU A 179 -1.76 27.06 7.07
CA GLU A 179 -2.48 27.82 6.04
C GLU A 179 -1.67 27.96 4.75
N GLY A 180 -2.33 27.82 3.58
CA GLY A 180 -1.75 28.19 2.28
C GLY A 180 -1.57 27.10 1.22
N CYS A 181 -2.48 26.13 1.10
CA CYS A 181 -2.43 25.06 0.07
C CYS A 181 -1.23 24.09 0.16
N GLU A 182 -0.28 24.31 1.08
CA GLU A 182 0.90 23.49 1.29
C GLU A 182 1.03 23.15 2.79
N VAL A 183 1.13 21.85 3.12
CA VAL A 183 1.75 21.49 4.40
C VAL A 183 3.22 21.84 4.26
N LYS A 184 3.77 22.67 5.16
CA LYS A 184 5.22 22.91 5.23
C LYS A 184 5.90 21.55 5.12
N ALA A 185 6.60 21.32 4.01
CA ALA A 185 7.40 20.13 3.88
C ALA A 185 8.25 20.03 5.15
N VAL A 186 8.24 18.86 5.79
CA VAL A 186 9.40 18.50 6.60
C VAL A 186 10.55 18.67 5.64
N LYS A 187 11.42 19.66 5.92
CA LYS A 187 12.35 20.24 4.96
C LYS A 187 12.95 19.12 4.11
N ALA A 188 12.64 19.15 2.82
CA ALA A 188 13.31 18.33 1.82
C ALA A 188 14.83 18.59 1.78
N GLU A 189 15.34 19.55 2.55
CA GLU A 189 16.77 19.71 2.86
C GLU A 189 17.40 18.46 3.53
N ALA A 190 16.59 17.53 4.07
CA ALA A 190 17.06 16.19 4.45
C ALA A 190 17.17 15.21 3.26
N LEU A 191 16.43 15.41 2.17
CA LEU A 191 16.44 14.57 0.95
C LEU A 191 17.25 15.20 -0.21
N ALA A 192 17.53 16.50 -0.15
CA ALA A 192 18.14 17.30 -1.20
C ALA A 192 19.36 18.13 -0.72
N SER A 193 19.95 17.80 0.44
CA SER A 193 21.34 18.21 0.69
C SER A 193 22.28 17.35 -0.14
N SER A 194 22.40 17.79 -1.39
CA SER A 194 23.45 17.54 -2.37
C SER A 194 24.86 17.45 -1.74
N ARG A 195 25.17 16.29 -1.20
CA ARG A 195 26.27 15.49 -1.73
C ARG A 195 25.60 14.29 -2.35
N LEU A 196 25.98 13.89 -3.56
CA LEU A 196 25.74 12.52 -3.98
C LEU A 196 26.10 11.65 -2.77
N PRO A 197 25.17 10.84 -2.23
CA PRO A 197 25.48 9.90 -1.18
C PRO A 197 26.73 9.17 -1.66
N ARG A 198 27.78 9.15 -0.83
CA ARG A 198 28.97 8.37 -1.20
C ARG A 198 28.43 6.97 -1.53
N PRO A 199 28.81 6.38 -2.68
CA PRO A 199 28.46 5.00 -2.97
C PRO A 199 28.73 4.19 -1.71
N LEU A 200 27.79 3.32 -1.33
CA LEU A 200 28.01 2.41 -0.22
C LEU A 200 29.40 1.80 -0.39
N PRO A 201 30.27 1.82 0.64
CA PRO A 201 31.62 1.32 0.50
C PRO A 201 31.57 -0.11 -0.01
N VAL A 202 31.98 -0.29 -1.27
CA VAL A 202 31.97 -1.58 -1.95
C VAL A 202 33.15 -2.35 -1.39
N ALA A 203 32.93 -3.24 -0.43
CA ALA A 203 33.85 -4.34 -0.23
C ALA A 203 33.43 -5.43 -1.23
N PRO A 204 34.23 -5.70 -2.28
CA PRO A 204 33.93 -6.80 -3.19
C PRO A 204 34.06 -8.11 -2.41
N MET A 205 32.93 -8.70 -2.03
CA MET A 205 32.88 -10.09 -1.58
C MET A 205 32.75 -10.97 -2.82
N GLY A 206 33.46 -12.10 -2.85
CA GLY A 206 33.22 -13.11 -3.87
C GLY A 206 31.82 -13.69 -3.71
N ALA A 207 31.23 -14.20 -4.80
CA ALA A 207 29.92 -14.85 -4.73
C ALA A 207 29.90 -16.05 -3.74
N GLY A 208 31.04 -16.71 -3.54
CA GLY A 208 31.21 -17.76 -2.52
C GLY A 208 31.08 -17.22 -1.09
N ASP A 209 31.75 -16.11 -0.79
CA ASP A 209 31.71 -15.49 0.54
C ASP A 209 30.30 -15.00 0.91
N ALA A 210 29.56 -14.46 -0.07
CA ALA A 210 28.19 -14.00 0.16
C ALA A 210 27.23 -15.16 0.44
N GLN A 211 27.41 -16.30 -0.22
CA GLN A 211 26.62 -17.50 0.06
C GLN A 211 26.91 -18.03 1.47
N ASP A 212 28.18 -18.10 1.87
CA ASP A 212 28.58 -18.56 3.21
C ASP A 212 28.01 -17.66 4.32
N VAL A 213 28.03 -16.33 4.12
CA VAL A 213 27.41 -15.40 5.07
C VAL A 213 25.89 -15.58 5.10
N MET A 214 25.23 -15.79 3.97
CA MET A 214 23.79 -16.04 3.94
C MET A 214 23.43 -17.36 4.64
N GLU A 215 24.21 -18.42 4.44
CA GLU A 215 24.03 -19.70 5.14
C GLU A 215 24.14 -19.53 6.67
N SER A 216 25.08 -18.70 7.13
CA SER A 216 25.20 -18.36 8.56
C SER A 216 23.99 -17.59 9.12
N ASN A 217 23.25 -16.86 8.26
CA ASN A 217 22.08 -16.07 8.63
C ASN A 217 20.76 -16.87 8.62
N VAL A 218 20.72 -18.08 8.06
CA VAL A 218 19.49 -18.87 7.88
C VAL A 218 18.77 -19.13 9.20
N ALA A 219 19.49 -19.38 10.29
CA ALA A 219 18.89 -19.62 11.60
C ALA A 219 18.13 -18.38 12.11
N ALA A 220 18.75 -17.20 12.01
CA ALA A 220 18.13 -15.93 12.43
C ALA A 220 16.93 -15.57 11.55
N LEU A 221 17.04 -15.76 10.23
CA LEU A 221 15.91 -15.63 9.30
C LEU A 221 14.77 -16.57 9.67
N THR A 222 15.07 -17.85 9.95
CA THR A 222 14.08 -18.87 10.29
C THR A 222 13.33 -18.53 11.57
N ASP A 223 14.03 -18.09 12.62
CA ASP A 223 13.41 -17.68 13.88
C ASP A 223 12.43 -16.51 13.68
N ALA A 224 12.88 -15.45 13.01
CA ALA A 224 12.07 -14.24 12.84
C ALA A 224 10.91 -14.41 11.85
N VAL A 225 11.13 -15.12 10.73
CA VAL A 225 10.05 -15.47 9.80
C VAL A 225 9.07 -16.42 10.48
N GLY A 226 9.56 -17.41 11.24
CA GLY A 226 8.71 -18.30 12.02
C GLY A 226 7.83 -17.53 12.99
N TRP A 227 8.39 -16.56 13.72
CA TRP A 227 7.65 -15.65 14.60
C TRP A 227 6.60 -14.81 13.86
N LEU A 228 6.88 -14.36 12.64
CA LEU A 228 5.86 -13.71 11.81
C LEU A 228 4.76 -14.70 11.43
N MET A 229 5.10 -15.87 10.92
CA MET A 229 4.11 -16.84 10.41
C MET A 229 3.23 -17.45 11.52
N ASP A 230 3.67 -17.42 12.78
CA ASP A 230 3.02 -18.09 13.91
C ASP A 230 1.80 -17.35 14.47
N GLY A 231 0.61 -17.94 14.32
CA GLY A 231 -0.63 -17.50 14.98
C GLY A 231 -1.13 -16.10 14.61
N THR A 232 -2.33 -15.76 15.07
CA THR A 232 -2.90 -14.43 14.81
C THR A 232 -2.28 -13.39 15.74
N PRO A 233 -1.69 -12.30 15.21
CA PRO A 233 -1.03 -11.32 16.07
C PRO A 233 -2.07 -10.37 16.71
N THR A 234 -1.78 -9.89 17.93
CA THR A 234 -2.60 -8.88 18.65
C THR A 234 -2.31 -7.43 18.21
N GLY A 235 -1.51 -7.26 17.16
CA GLY A 235 -1.08 -5.99 16.55
C GLY A 235 -0.29 -6.27 15.28
N THR A 236 0.29 -5.26 14.64
CA THR A 236 1.12 -5.50 13.44
C THR A 236 2.50 -5.99 13.89
N ARG A 237 2.81 -7.26 13.66
CA ARG A 237 4.18 -7.77 13.86
C ARG A 237 5.06 -7.32 12.72
N VAL A 238 6.23 -6.78 13.03
CA VAL A 238 7.23 -6.37 12.05
C VAL A 238 8.55 -7.04 12.36
N ALA A 239 9.17 -7.64 11.35
CA ALA A 239 10.56 -8.06 11.37
C ALA A 239 11.34 -7.29 10.30
N SER A 240 12.45 -6.68 10.69
CA SER A 240 13.41 -6.05 9.77
C SER A 240 14.68 -6.88 9.75
N PHE A 241 15.14 -7.22 8.56
CA PHE A 241 16.39 -7.92 8.29
C PHE A 241 17.35 -6.91 7.69
N ASP A 242 18.28 -6.41 8.51
CA ASP A 242 19.12 -5.26 8.18
C ASP A 242 20.56 -5.72 7.94
N TRP A 243 21.14 -5.33 6.81
CA TRP A 243 22.54 -5.51 6.43
C TRP A 243 23.23 -4.14 6.31
N GLY A 244 23.21 -3.38 7.41
CA GLY A 244 23.65 -1.98 7.43
C GLY A 244 22.57 -1.04 6.87
N ASP A 245 22.86 -0.43 5.73
CA ASP A 245 21.95 0.51 5.04
C ASP A 245 20.93 -0.19 4.13
N LEU A 246 20.95 -1.53 4.07
CA LEU A 246 20.10 -2.37 3.22
C LEU A 246 19.15 -3.17 4.09
N PHE A 247 17.86 -3.23 3.75
CA PHE A 247 16.92 -4.04 4.53
C PHE A 247 15.89 -4.80 3.70
N ILE A 248 15.42 -5.90 4.28
CA ILE A 248 14.13 -6.52 3.95
C ILE A 248 13.23 -6.36 5.15
N ARG A 249 12.04 -5.79 4.96
CA ARG A 249 11.05 -5.63 6.04
C ARG A 249 9.83 -6.48 5.79
N CYS A 250 9.49 -7.33 6.74
CA CYS A 250 8.29 -8.15 6.70
C CYS A 250 7.28 -7.70 7.76
N LEU A 251 6.03 -7.52 7.35
CA LEU A 251 4.92 -7.11 8.19
C LEU A 251 3.82 -8.16 8.18
N LYS A 252 3.31 -8.49 9.36
CA LYS A 252 2.08 -9.25 9.54
C LYS A 252 1.05 -8.38 10.24
N PRO A 253 0.25 -7.61 9.47
CA PRO A 253 -0.81 -6.79 10.05
C PRO A 253 -2.00 -7.61 10.53
N ARG A 254 -2.32 -8.71 9.81
CA ARG A 254 -3.41 -9.64 10.11
C ARG A 254 -3.24 -10.93 9.32
N ASP A 255 -3.91 -12.00 9.75
CA ASP A 255 -4.03 -13.21 8.95
C ASP A 255 -4.90 -12.97 7.70
N PRO A 256 -4.69 -13.72 6.60
CA PRO A 256 -3.75 -14.83 6.43
C PRO A 256 -2.47 -14.44 5.67
N VAL A 257 -1.96 -13.20 5.82
CA VAL A 257 -0.89 -12.70 4.94
C VAL A 257 0.27 -12.07 5.71
N VAL A 258 1.49 -12.40 5.32
CA VAL A 258 2.72 -11.66 5.63
C VAL A 258 3.19 -10.95 4.36
N VAL A 259 3.46 -9.65 4.45
CA VAL A 259 3.98 -8.86 3.32
C VAL A 259 5.44 -8.57 3.61
N CYS A 260 6.34 -8.98 2.70
CA CYS A 260 7.76 -8.63 2.79
C CYS A 260 8.15 -7.69 1.68
N GLU A 261 8.96 -6.70 2.02
CA GLU A 261 9.44 -5.64 1.15
C GLU A 261 10.96 -5.66 1.08
N VAL A 262 11.49 -5.72 -0.12
CA VAL A 262 12.90 -5.43 -0.41
C VAL A 262 12.98 -3.97 -0.82
N GLU A 263 13.82 -3.20 -0.14
CA GLU A 263 14.01 -1.77 -0.43
C GLU A 263 14.20 -1.51 -1.92
N SER A 264 13.66 -0.41 -2.45
CA SER A 264 13.85 -0.03 -3.86
C SER A 264 14.79 1.16 -4.01
N ALA A 265 15.35 1.31 -5.22
CA ALA A 265 16.13 2.49 -5.58
C ALA A 265 15.29 3.76 -5.79
N GLU A 266 13.95 3.63 -5.85
CA GLU A 266 13.05 4.79 -5.92
C GLU A 266 12.73 5.34 -4.52
N GLU A 267 12.72 4.49 -3.50
CA GLU A 267 12.63 4.89 -2.10
C GLU A 267 13.99 5.35 -1.55
N ASN A 268 15.06 4.59 -1.85
CA ASN A 268 16.42 4.91 -1.44
C ASN A 268 17.33 5.08 -2.67
N PRO A 269 17.50 6.31 -3.18
CA PRO A 269 18.30 6.59 -4.37
C PRO A 269 19.76 6.14 -4.28
N ASN A 270 20.29 5.90 -3.07
CA ASN A 270 21.66 5.42 -2.86
C ASN A 270 21.83 4.03 -3.49
N LEU A 271 20.75 3.26 -3.60
CA LEU A 271 20.76 1.88 -4.08
C LEU A 271 20.73 1.74 -5.61
N ARG A 272 20.67 2.84 -6.37
CA ARG A 272 20.55 2.79 -7.85
C ARG A 272 21.64 1.98 -8.56
N HIS A 273 22.83 1.90 -7.97
CA HIS A 273 23.96 1.14 -8.51
C HIS A 273 23.89 -0.36 -8.16
N ILE A 274 23.09 -0.71 -7.15
CA ILE A 274 22.91 -2.06 -6.62
C ILE A 274 21.62 -2.68 -7.22
N LEU A 275 20.49 -2.01 -6.98
CA LEU A 275 19.15 -2.40 -7.45
C LEU A 275 18.92 -1.95 -8.88
N THR A 276 19.68 -2.54 -9.79
CA THR A 276 19.55 -2.31 -11.23
C THR A 276 18.28 -2.95 -11.79
N PRO A 277 17.85 -2.58 -13.01
CA PRO A 277 16.73 -3.27 -13.68
C PRO A 277 16.95 -4.79 -13.83
N ALA A 278 18.20 -5.26 -13.90
CA ALA A 278 18.51 -6.69 -13.96
C ALA A 278 18.19 -7.40 -12.64
N VAL A 279 18.55 -6.78 -11.50
CA VAL A 279 18.18 -7.26 -10.17
C VAL A 279 16.66 -7.23 -9.98
N GLY A 280 16.00 -6.15 -10.40
CA GLY A 280 14.54 -6.06 -10.37
C GLY A 280 13.84 -7.21 -11.10
N ARG A 281 14.32 -7.61 -12.29
CA ARG A 281 13.78 -8.79 -13.00
C ARG A 281 13.97 -10.10 -12.24
N LYS A 282 15.08 -10.27 -11.52
CA LYS A 282 15.31 -11.45 -10.68
C LYS A 282 14.36 -11.48 -9.48
N LEU A 283 14.15 -10.34 -8.82
CA LEU A 283 13.15 -10.19 -7.75
C LEU A 283 11.75 -10.56 -8.26
N GLN A 284 11.38 -10.11 -9.46
CA GLN A 284 10.10 -10.47 -10.09
C GLN A 284 9.98 -11.98 -10.39
N ALA A 285 11.05 -12.61 -10.86
CA ALA A 285 11.07 -14.07 -11.07
C ALA A 285 10.88 -14.83 -9.75
N MET A 286 11.24 -14.23 -8.62
CA MET A 286 10.95 -14.71 -7.28
C MET A 286 9.58 -14.23 -6.75
N GLY A 287 8.69 -13.71 -7.58
CA GLY A 287 7.33 -13.33 -7.19
C GLY A 287 7.20 -12.01 -6.42
N PHE A 288 8.24 -11.17 -6.37
CA PHE A 288 8.11 -9.80 -5.87
C PHE A 288 7.50 -8.91 -6.96
N ARG A 289 6.49 -8.14 -6.60
CA ARG A 289 5.92 -7.08 -7.44
C ARG A 289 6.87 -5.88 -7.44
N GLU A 290 6.93 -5.17 -8.55
CA GLU A 290 7.67 -3.90 -8.62
C GLU A 290 7.10 -2.86 -7.64
N PRO A 291 7.89 -1.81 -7.31
CA PRO A 291 7.36 -0.62 -6.66
C PRO A 291 6.12 -0.09 -7.41
N GLY A 292 5.22 0.58 -6.71
CA GLY A 292 3.91 0.97 -7.21
C GLY A 292 2.83 0.63 -6.19
N TYR A 293 2.59 -0.67 -5.97
CA TYR A 293 1.71 -1.12 -4.89
C TYR A 293 2.29 -0.73 -3.52
N THR A 294 3.60 -0.91 -3.31
CA THR A 294 4.35 -0.25 -2.24
C THR A 294 5.51 0.54 -2.83
N MET A 295 6.23 1.34 -2.02
CA MET A 295 7.41 2.06 -2.52
C MET A 295 8.58 1.10 -2.80
N ASN A 296 8.45 -0.16 -2.39
CA ASN A 296 9.47 -1.20 -2.40
C ASN A 296 9.04 -2.37 -3.29
N TYR A 297 9.97 -3.28 -3.57
CA TYR A 297 9.60 -4.57 -4.17
C TYR A 297 8.87 -5.40 -3.13
N SER A 298 7.63 -5.79 -3.38
CA SER A 298 6.80 -6.45 -2.36
C SER A 298 6.33 -7.84 -2.77
N ARG A 299 6.41 -8.80 -1.84
CA ARG A 299 5.85 -10.13 -2.00
C ARG A 299 4.93 -10.45 -0.83
N ARG A 300 3.74 -10.97 -1.15
CA ARG A 300 2.80 -11.52 -0.17
C ARG A 300 3.09 -13.02 0.03
N PHE A 301 3.15 -13.45 1.27
CA PHE A 301 3.27 -14.84 1.71
C PHE A 301 2.02 -15.22 2.50
N ALA A 302 1.56 -16.46 2.35
CA ALA A 302 0.54 -17.00 3.23
C ALA A 302 1.11 -17.10 4.66
N ALA A 303 0.38 -16.58 5.64
CA ALA A 303 0.73 -16.64 7.06
C ALA A 303 0.48 -18.06 7.61
N ASP A 304 1.35 -18.98 7.21
CA ASP A 304 1.32 -20.39 7.60
C ASP A 304 2.71 -20.80 8.05
N LYS A 305 2.81 -21.29 9.30
CA LYS A 305 4.08 -21.74 9.88
C LYS A 305 4.72 -22.86 9.05
N ALA A 306 3.94 -23.72 8.40
CA ALA A 306 4.44 -24.76 7.51
C ALA A 306 5.15 -24.19 6.26
N LYS A 307 4.85 -22.93 5.89
CA LYS A 307 5.47 -22.21 4.78
C LYS A 307 6.73 -21.42 5.18
N THR A 308 7.11 -21.43 6.46
CA THR A 308 8.32 -20.74 6.94
C THR A 308 9.57 -21.11 6.13
N PRO A 309 9.90 -22.39 5.86
CA PRO A 309 11.12 -22.74 5.13
C PRO A 309 11.14 -22.18 3.70
N GLU A 310 9.99 -22.18 3.02
CA GLU A 310 9.83 -21.62 1.68
C GLU A 310 10.04 -20.10 1.71
N ALA A 311 9.41 -19.41 2.65
CA ALA A 311 9.54 -17.96 2.80
C ALA A 311 10.99 -17.56 3.12
N VAL A 312 11.66 -18.26 4.05
CA VAL A 312 13.08 -18.03 4.39
C VAL A 312 13.97 -18.19 3.16
N LYS A 313 13.79 -19.27 2.39
CA LYS A 313 14.56 -19.50 1.16
C LYS A 313 14.41 -18.35 0.16
N VAL A 314 13.17 -17.88 -0.04
CA VAL A 314 12.89 -16.76 -0.94
C VAL A 314 13.52 -15.47 -0.44
N LEU A 315 13.41 -15.16 0.86
CA LEU A 315 13.96 -13.92 1.42
C LEU A 315 15.49 -13.92 1.41
N ALA A 316 16.11 -15.07 1.70
CA ALA A 316 17.56 -15.26 1.59
C ALA A 316 18.04 -15.05 0.14
N GLN A 317 17.37 -15.67 -0.84
CA GLN A 317 17.71 -15.46 -2.25
C GLN A 317 17.47 -14.01 -2.68
N ALA A 318 16.39 -13.38 -2.23
CA ALA A 318 16.13 -11.97 -2.51
C ALA A 318 17.23 -11.06 -1.96
N ALA A 319 17.67 -11.27 -0.72
CA ALA A 319 18.80 -10.55 -0.15
C ALA A 319 20.11 -10.81 -0.93
N MET A 320 20.36 -12.05 -1.38
CA MET A 320 21.53 -12.36 -2.22
C MET A 320 21.51 -11.64 -3.57
N GLU A 321 20.37 -11.65 -4.26
CA GLU A 321 20.24 -11.00 -5.57
C GLU A 321 20.23 -9.48 -5.46
N ALA A 322 19.61 -8.95 -4.41
CA ALA A 322 19.50 -7.53 -4.16
C ALA A 322 20.79 -6.95 -3.61
N PHE A 323 21.46 -7.62 -2.69
CA PHE A 323 22.51 -7.04 -1.85
C PHE A 323 23.84 -7.82 -1.87
N GLY A 324 23.86 -9.06 -2.36
CA GLY A 324 25.02 -9.97 -2.23
C GLY A 324 26.33 -9.47 -2.86
N GLY A 325 26.28 -8.53 -3.80
CA GLY A 325 27.47 -7.88 -4.36
C GLY A 325 28.03 -6.74 -3.50
N TYR A 326 27.33 -6.34 -2.44
CA TYR A 326 27.56 -5.14 -1.64
C TYR A 326 27.36 -5.48 -0.16
N VAL A 327 28.38 -6.10 0.43
CA VAL A 327 28.55 -6.27 1.88
C VAL A 327 27.37 -6.93 2.62
N LEU A 328 27.48 -8.23 2.88
CA LEU A 328 26.72 -8.83 3.98
C LEU A 328 27.47 -8.59 5.30
N LEU A 329 27.27 -7.40 5.89
CA LEU A 329 27.49 -7.19 7.32
C LEU A 329 26.73 -8.29 8.10
N PRO A 330 27.09 -8.60 9.37
CA PRO A 330 26.27 -9.51 10.16
C PRO A 330 24.81 -9.04 10.12
N LEU A 331 23.90 -9.95 9.80
CA LEU A 331 22.47 -9.65 9.75
C LEU A 331 22.02 -9.18 11.13
N ASP A 332 21.49 -7.97 11.20
CA ASP A 332 20.77 -7.47 12.37
C ASP A 332 19.28 -7.73 12.18
N VAL A 333 18.65 -8.40 13.15
CA VAL A 333 17.23 -8.75 13.11
C VAL A 333 16.48 -7.98 14.18
N LYS A 334 15.64 -7.05 13.75
CA LYS A 334 14.76 -6.28 14.64
C LYS A 334 13.36 -6.83 14.57
N ARG A 335 12.75 -7.08 15.73
CA ARG A 335 11.34 -7.49 15.86
C ARG A 335 10.60 -6.55 16.79
N TYR A 336 9.43 -6.11 16.37
CA TYR A 336 8.55 -5.30 17.22
C TYR A 336 7.08 -5.51 16.85
N VAL A 337 6.20 -5.20 17.78
CA VAL A 337 4.75 -5.15 17.55
C VAL A 337 4.36 -3.68 17.55
N SER A 338 3.84 -3.20 16.41
CA SER A 338 3.19 -1.89 16.37
C SER A 338 1.76 -2.05 16.84
N ALA A 339 1.32 -1.17 17.74
CA ALA A 339 -0.11 -0.94 17.94
C ALA A 339 -0.72 -0.58 16.58
N GLY A 340 -1.86 -1.19 16.24
CA GLY A 340 -2.58 -0.86 15.02
C GLY A 340 -2.95 0.62 15.04
N ALA A 341 -2.71 1.31 13.91
CA ALA A 341 -3.32 2.61 13.64
C ALA A 341 -4.83 2.44 13.44
#